data_AF-A0A961WUT2-F1
#
_entry.id   AF-A0A961WUT2-F1
#
_cell.length_a   1.000
_cell.length_b   1.000
_cell.length_c   1.000
_cell.angle_alpha   90.00
_cell.angle_beta   90.00
_cell.angle_gamma   90.00
#
_symmetry.space_group_name_H-M   'P 1'
#
loop_
_entity.id
_entity.type
_entity.pdbx_description
1 polymer ?
#
loop_
_entity_poly.entity_id
_entity_poly.type
_entity_poly.pdbx_seq_one_letter_code
_entity_poly.pdbx_strand_id
1 'polypeptide(L)'
;YNGFWFSPEREMLQALIDKSQEDVEGEVRLKLYKGNVLVTGRRSPKSLYSDELVTFEDDHGAYDQKDAAGFIRLNALRLRTLAKRRRIG
;
A
#
# COMPACT_ATOMS: atom_id res chain seq x y z
N TYR A 1 25.11 -9.88 2.98
CA TYR A 1 25.06 -11.29 3.43
C TYR A 1 25.97 -12.17 2.56
N ASN A 2 25.73 -12.37 1.26
CA ASN A 2 26.59 -13.22 0.38
C ASN A 2 27.82 -12.52 -0.23
N GLY A 3 28.25 -11.37 0.28
CA GLY A 3 29.41 -10.64 -0.26
C GLY A 3 29.23 -9.90 -1.60
N PHE A 4 28.06 -9.98 -2.25
CA PHE A 4 27.79 -9.35 -3.55
C PHE A 4 27.54 -7.84 -3.53
N TRP A 5 28.21 -7.11 -2.64
CA TRP A 5 28.01 -5.66 -2.51
C TRP A 5 28.42 -4.89 -3.79
N PHE A 6 29.43 -5.38 -4.51
CA PHE A 6 29.94 -4.75 -5.75
C PHE A 6 29.46 -5.48 -7.02
N SER A 7 28.36 -6.24 -6.92
CA SER A 7 27.78 -6.92 -8.07
C SER A 7 26.93 -5.96 -8.92
N PRO A 8 26.87 -6.16 -10.26
CA PRO A 8 25.99 -5.38 -11.12
C PRO A 8 24.52 -5.44 -10.71
N GLU A 9 24.05 -6.58 -10.23
CA GLU A 9 22.67 -6.76 -9.78
C GLU A 9 22.37 -5.92 -8.53
N ARG A 10 23.35 -5.73 -7.63
CA ARG A 10 23.20 -4.81 -6.49
C ARG A 10 23.03 -3.37 -6.97
N GLU A 11 23.78 -2.93 -7.98
CA GLU A 11 23.67 -1.57 -8.51
C GLU A 11 22.28 -1.32 -9.13
N MET A 12 21.75 -2.31 -9.86
CA MET A 12 20.38 -2.25 -10.37
C MET A 12 19.34 -2.11 -9.25
N LEU A 13 19.51 -2.88 -8.16
CA LEU A 13 18.63 -2.77 -6.99
C LEU A 13 18.78 -1.42 -6.28
N GLN A 14 20.00 -0.86 -6.22
CA GLN A 14 20.22 0.45 -5.63
C GLN A 14 19.42 1.53 -6.38
N ALA A 15 19.46 1.54 -7.72
CA ALA A 15 18.69 2.49 -8.51
C ALA A 15 17.17 2.37 -8.27
N LEU A 16 16.65 1.15 -8.15
CA LEU A 16 15.24 0.92 -7.80
C LEU A 16 14.91 1.43 -6.39
N ILE A 17 15.78 1.17 -5.42
CA ILE A 17 15.62 1.63 -4.04
C ILE A 17 15.63 3.16 -4.02
N ASP A 18 16.63 3.81 -4.59
CA ASP A 18 16.75 5.27 -4.62
C ASP A 18 15.51 5.92 -5.22
N LYS A 19 15.04 5.38 -6.36
CA LYS A 19 13.80 5.85 -7.00
C LYS A 19 12.58 5.70 -6.08
N SER A 20 12.45 4.56 -5.40
CA SER A 20 11.34 4.32 -4.48
C SER A 20 11.35 5.22 -3.24
N GLN A 21 12.50 5.83 -2.89
CA GLN A 21 12.66 6.66 -1.70
C GLN A 21 12.42 8.17 -1.96
N GLU A 22 12.21 8.62 -3.20
CA GLU A 22 12.07 10.05 -3.55
C GLU A 22 11.00 10.81 -2.72
N ASP A 23 9.93 10.12 -2.33
CA ASP A 23 8.83 10.68 -1.54
C ASP A 23 8.74 10.08 -0.13
N VAL A 24 9.72 9.27 0.28
CA VAL A 24 9.74 8.63 1.60
C VAL A 24 10.37 9.60 2.61
N GLU A 25 9.57 10.56 3.04
CA GLU A 25 9.93 11.51 4.09
C GLU A 25 8.83 11.65 5.15
N GLY A 26 9.22 12.09 6.35
CA GLY A 26 8.30 12.33 7.45
C GLY A 26 8.86 11.86 8.79
N GLU A 27 7.98 11.82 9.78
CA GLU A 27 8.31 11.46 11.14
C GLU A 27 7.47 10.28 11.62
N VAL A 28 8.13 9.34 12.30
CA VAL A 28 7.49 8.22 12.98
C VAL A 28 7.74 8.37 14.48
N ARG A 29 6.66 8.41 15.27
CA ARG A 29 6.75 8.45 16.72
C ARG A 29 6.80 7.03 17.26
N LEU A 30 7.83 6.72 18.04
CA LEU A 30 8.07 5.40 18.61
C LEU A 30 7.99 5.41 20.13
N LYS A 31 7.54 4.30 20.71
CA LYS A 31 7.66 3.99 22.14
C LYS A 31 8.56 2.76 22.30
N LEU A 32 9.63 2.93 23.05
CA LEU A 32 10.56 1.86 23.38
C LEU A 32 10.22 1.33 24.77
N TYR A 33 9.92 0.05 24.90
CA TYR A 33 9.51 -0.52 26.18
C TYR A 33 9.90 -1.99 26.31
N LYS A 34 10.69 -2.34 27.33
CA LYS A 34 11.09 -3.71 27.67
C LYS A 34 11.55 -4.54 26.46
N GLY A 35 12.45 -3.97 25.64
CA GLY A 35 12.98 -4.62 24.44
C GLY A 35 12.06 -4.57 23.22
N ASN A 36 10.92 -3.88 23.29
CA ASN A 36 9.98 -3.71 22.19
C ASN A 36 10.03 -2.28 21.60
N VAL A 37 9.69 -2.17 20.31
CA VAL A 37 9.56 -0.93 19.54
C VAL A 37 8.13 -0.84 19.03
N LEU A 38 7.38 0.15 19.51
CA LEU A 38 5.96 0.35 19.15
C LEU A 38 5.80 1.65 18.37
N VAL A 39 5.16 1.60 17.21
CA VAL A 39 4.77 2.81 16.46
C VAL A 39 3.52 3.42 17.10
N THR A 40 3.58 4.69 17.49
CA THR A 40 2.48 5.42 18.15
C THR A 40 1.99 6.63 17.37
N GLY A 41 2.57 6.90 16.21
CA GLY A 41 2.15 7.97 15.33
C GLY A 41 3.03 8.08 14.10
N ARG A 42 2.47 8.67 13.04
CA ARG A 42 3.15 8.97 11.78
C ARG A 42 2.66 10.32 11.29
N ARG A 43 3.54 11.12 10.69
CA ARG A 43 3.17 12.33 9.95
C ARG A 43 4.14 12.54 8.80
N SER A 44 3.65 13.04 7.67
CA SER A 44 4.48 13.33 6.50
C SER A 44 3.81 14.42 5.67
N PRO A 45 4.57 15.40 5.14
CA PRO A 45 4.06 16.33 4.14
C PRO A 45 3.74 15.64 2.80
N LYS A 46 4.31 14.46 2.53
CA LYS A 46 4.07 13.64 1.33
C LYS A 46 3.18 12.41 1.61
N SER A 47 2.35 12.49 2.65
CA SER A 47 1.41 11.43 2.99
C SER A 47 0.42 11.18 1.85
N LEU A 48 0.31 9.93 1.40
CA LEU A 48 -0.78 9.49 0.51
C LEU A 48 -2.08 9.19 1.27
N TYR A 49 -2.04 9.20 2.60
CA TYR A 49 -3.25 9.12 3.42
C TYR A 49 -3.96 10.48 3.40
N SER A 50 -5.26 10.45 3.07
CA SER A 50 -6.16 11.61 3.05
C SER A 50 -7.34 11.35 3.98
N ASP A 51 -7.51 12.22 4.98
CA ASP A 51 -8.65 12.16 5.90
C ASP A 51 -9.99 12.39 5.19
N GLU A 52 -10.01 13.21 4.13
CA GLU A 52 -11.20 13.49 3.32
C GLU A 52 -11.69 12.26 2.56
N LEU A 53 -10.78 11.39 2.10
CA LEU A 53 -11.17 10.17 1.36
C LEU A 53 -11.61 9.02 2.27
N VAL A 54 -11.19 9.02 3.53
CA VAL A 54 -11.40 7.91 4.47
C VAL A 54 -12.42 8.23 5.56
N THR A 55 -12.86 9.49 5.65
CA THR A 55 -13.89 9.90 6.61
C THR A 55 -15.22 9.21 6.32
N PHE A 56 -15.97 8.92 7.39
CA PHE A 56 -17.36 8.47 7.32
C PHE A 56 -18.36 9.63 7.42
N GLU A 57 -17.87 10.86 7.58
CA GLU A 57 -18.66 12.09 7.54
C GLU A 57 -18.90 12.53 6.08
N ASP A 58 -19.53 13.70 5.86
CA ASP A 58 -19.71 14.25 4.52
C ASP A 58 -18.34 14.48 3.87
N ASP A 59 -17.96 13.59 2.96
CA ASP A 59 -16.69 13.60 2.24
C ASP A 59 -16.63 14.68 1.16
N HIS A 60 -17.65 15.55 1.09
CA HIS A 60 -17.84 16.57 0.07
C HIS A 60 -17.82 16.01 -1.37
N GLY A 61 -18.12 14.71 -1.54
CA GLY A 61 -18.06 14.02 -2.81
C GLY A 61 -16.66 13.58 -3.24
N ALA A 62 -15.71 13.50 -2.31
CA ALA A 62 -14.35 13.03 -2.59
C ALA A 62 -14.30 11.56 -3.04
N TYR A 63 -15.32 10.74 -2.72
CA TYR A 63 -15.43 9.35 -3.18
C TYR A 63 -16.86 8.95 -3.61
N ASP A 64 -17.05 8.59 -4.89
CA ASP A 64 -18.32 8.01 -5.34
C ASP A 64 -18.40 6.51 -5.00
N GLN A 65 -19.17 6.19 -3.95
CA GLN A 65 -19.39 4.82 -3.50
C GLN A 65 -20.03 3.91 -4.57
N LYS A 66 -20.69 4.45 -5.59
CA LYS A 66 -21.28 3.66 -6.69
C LYS A 66 -20.21 2.95 -7.52
N ASP A 67 -19.01 3.51 -7.61
CA ASP A 67 -17.89 2.91 -8.36
C ASP A 67 -17.42 1.59 -7.73
N ALA A 68 -17.55 1.45 -6.41
CA ALA A 68 -17.21 0.23 -5.69
C ALA A 68 -17.93 -0.99 -6.25
N ALA A 69 -19.22 -0.84 -6.61
CA ALA A 69 -20.01 -1.94 -7.14
C ALA A 69 -19.47 -2.43 -8.49
N GLY A 70 -19.04 -1.51 -9.36
CA GLY A 70 -18.38 -1.84 -10.63
C GLY A 70 -17.04 -2.53 -10.41
N PHE A 71 -16.19 -1.95 -9.57
CA PHE A 71 -14.88 -2.48 -9.21
C PHE A 71 -14.95 -3.90 -8.65
N ILE A 72 -15.88 -4.17 -7.73
CA ILE A 72 -16.09 -5.50 -7.13
C ILE A 72 -16.48 -6.50 -8.20
N ARG A 73 -17.43 -6.15 -9.09
CA ARG A 73 -17.88 -7.05 -10.17
C ARG A 73 -16.75 -7.45 -11.09
N LEU A 74 -15.89 -6.50 -11.49
CA LEU A 74 -14.77 -6.74 -12.39
C LEU A 74 -13.65 -7.56 -11.71
N ASN A 75 -13.24 -7.20 -10.49
CA ASN A 75 -12.22 -7.95 -9.75
C ASN A 75 -12.64 -9.41 -9.49
N ALA A 76 -13.92 -9.62 -9.17
CA ALA A 76 -14.47 -10.95 -8.93
C ALA A 76 -14.70 -11.76 -10.21
N LEU A 77 -14.58 -11.17 -11.40
CA LEU A 77 -14.93 -11.81 -12.67
C LEU A 77 -14.17 -13.14 -12.86
N ARG A 78 -12.84 -13.13 -12.67
CA ARG A 78 -12.01 -14.34 -12.80
C ARG A 78 -12.43 -15.45 -11.84
N LEU A 79 -12.85 -15.09 -10.62
CA LEU A 79 -13.27 -16.03 -9.59
C LEU A 79 -14.65 -16.63 -9.92
N ARG A 80 -15.59 -15.79 -10.38
CA ARG A 80 -16.92 -16.23 -10.82
C ARG A 80 -16.84 -17.18 -12.02
N THR A 81 -15.95 -16.90 -12.98
CA THR A 81 -15.71 -17.77 -14.14
C THR A 81 -15.14 -19.12 -13.72
N LEU A 82 -14.16 -19.14 -12.81
CA LEU A 82 -13.61 -20.38 -12.25
C LEU A 82 -14.69 -21.20 -11.53
N ALA A 83 -15.51 -20.55 -10.71
CA ALA A 83 -16.62 -21.20 -10.00
C ALA A 83 -17.65 -21.79 -10.97
N LYS A 84 -17.97 -21.08 -12.06
CA LYS A 84 -18.88 -21.56 -13.11
C LYS A 84 -18.33 -22.84 -13.77
N ARG A 85 -17.03 -22.88 -14.12
CA ARG A 85 -16.39 -24.07 -14.69
C ARG A 85 -16.49 -25.27 -13.75
N ARG A 86 -16.21 -25.08 -12.45
CA ARG A 86 -16.26 -26.14 -11.41
C ARG A 86 -17.66 -26.65 -11.09
N ARG A 87 -18.71 -25.97 -11.53
CA ARG A 87 -20.11 -26.42 -11.35
C ARG A 87 -20.60 -27.25 -12.55
N ILE A 88 -19.92 -27.16 -13.68
CA ILE A 88 -20.32 -27.81 -14.94
C ILE A 88 -19.51 -29.10 -15.18
N GLY A 89 -18.34 -29.23 -14.57
CA GLY A 89 -17.59 -30.50 -14.49
C GLY A 89 -17.69 -31.09 -13.10
#